data_AF-A0AAU8MWW9-F1
#
_entry.id   AF-A0AAU8MWW9-F1
#
_cell.length_a   1.000
_cell.length_b   1.000
_cell.length_c   1.000
_cell.angle_alpha   90.00
_cell.angle_beta   90.00
_cell.angle_gamma   90.00
#
_symmetry.space_group_name_H-M   'P 1'
#
loop_
_entity.id
_entity.type
_entity.pdbx_description
1 polymer ?
#
loop_
_entity_poly.entity_id
_entity_poly.type
_entity_poly.pdbx_seq_one_letter_code
_entity_poly.pdbx_strand_id
1 'polypeptide(L)' 'MSDIIDQAQLFEQINLAQSLQAQRLSAQALPPTAAAGYCLNRACLEPFDGEPARLYCGPACAEAHHRQRQRGARVR' A
#
# COMPACT_ATOMS: atom_id res chain seq x y z
N MET A 1 -3.43 -33.21 26.75
CA MET A 1 -3.81 -33.48 25.35
C MET A 1 -4.42 -32.20 24.84
N SER A 2 -3.76 -31.50 23.90
CA SER A 2 -4.37 -30.35 23.22
C SER A 2 -5.46 -30.87 22.29
N ASP A 3 -6.65 -30.28 22.39
CA ASP A 3 -7.80 -30.69 21.59
C ASP A 3 -7.57 -30.28 20.13
N ILE A 4 -8.32 -30.87 19.20
CA ILE A 4 -8.23 -30.56 17.76
C ILE A 4 -8.46 -29.06 17.51
N ILE A 5 -9.29 -28.44 18.36
CA ILE A 5 -9.60 -27.00 18.34
C ILE A 5 -8.34 -26.17 18.67
N ASP A 6 -7.57 -26.58 19.68
CA ASP A 6 -6.34 -25.86 20.06
C ASP A 6 -5.29 -25.90 18.95
N GLN A 7 -5.21 -27.04 18.23
CA GLN A 7 -4.32 -27.19 17.09
C GLN A 7 -4.74 -26.31 15.92
N ALA A 8 -6.04 -26.26 15.61
CA ALA A 8 -6.57 -25.40 14.55
C ALA A 8 -6.28 -23.91 14.83
N GLN A 9 -6.51 -23.46 16.07
CA GLN A 9 -6.21 -22.09 16.48
C GLN A 9 -4.72 -21.76 16.36
N LEU A 10 -3.83 -22.69 16.70
CA LEU A 10 -2.39 -22.53 16.52
C LEU A 10 -2.04 -22.31 15.05
N PHE A 11 -2.61 -23.12 14.14
CA PHE A 11 -2.38 -22.96 12.70
C PHE A 11 -2.89 -21.62 12.16
N GLU A 12 -4.05 -21.17 12.60
CA GLU A 12 -4.59 -19.87 12.21
C GLU A 12 -3.68 -18.73 12.66
N GLN A 13 -3.18 -18.79 13.90
CA GLN A 13 -2.25 -17.79 14.42
C GLN A 13 -0.94 -17.75 13.62
N ILE A 14 -0.39 -18.91 13.27
CA ILE A 14 0.82 -19.01 12.44
C ILE A 14 0.56 -18.41 11.05
N ASN A 15 -0.55 -18.79 10.41
CA ASN A 15 -0.92 -18.27 9.09
C ASN A 15 -1.12 -16.75 9.10
N LEU A 16 -1.77 -16.22 10.13
CA LEU A 16 -1.96 -14.79 10.32
C LEU A 16 -0.61 -14.08 10.48
N ALA A 17 0.27 -14.58 11.34
CA ALA A 17 1.59 -14.00 11.57
C ALA A 17 2.43 -13.97 10.29
N GLN A 18 2.45 -15.07 9.53
CA GLN A 18 3.15 -15.17 8.25
C GLN A 18 2.57 -14.19 7.21
N SER A 19 1.24 -14.09 7.12
CA SER A 19 0.57 -13.17 6.20
C SER A 19 0.89 -11.71 6.52
N LEU A 20 0.86 -11.34 7.80
CA LEU A 20 1.22 -10.00 8.25
C LEU A 20 2.70 -9.69 7.99
N GLN A 21 3.58 -10.67 8.20
CA GLN A 21 5.00 -10.51 7.89
C GLN A 21 5.23 -10.31 6.40
N ALA A 22 4.57 -11.08 5.53
CA ALA A 22 4.64 -10.91 4.09
C ALA A 22 4.15 -9.53 3.65
N GLN A 23 3.04 -9.03 4.23
CA GLN A 23 2.55 -7.68 3.97
C GLN A 23 3.57 -6.61 4.39
N ARG A 24 4.16 -6.72 5.58
CA ARG A 24 5.20 -5.78 6.05
C ARG A 24 6.43 -5.77 5.13
N LEU A 25 6.89 -6.94 4.70
CA LEU A 25 8.02 -7.05 3.76
C LEU A 25 7.68 -6.41 2.41
N SER A 26 6.47 -6.64 1.90
CA SER A 26 6.02 -6.02 0.64
C SER A 26 5.96 -4.49 0.75
N ALA A 27 5.49 -3.96 1.89
CA ALA A 27 5.44 -2.53 2.16
C ALA A 27 6.84 -1.90 2.24
N GLN A 28 7.83 -2.60 2.80
CA GLN A 28 9.22 -2.13 2.87
C GLN A 28 9.92 -2.17 1.49
N ALA A 29 9.56 -3.12 0.63
CA ALA A 29 10.11 -3.22 -0.71
C ALA A 29 9.58 -2.12 -1.67
N LEU A 30 8.46 -1.49 -1.33
CA LEU A 30 7.88 -0.40 -2.11
C LEU A 30 8.62 0.91 -1.82
N PRO A 31 9.24 1.56 -2.83
CA PRO A 31 9.89 2.83 -2.60
C PRO A 31 8.85 3.87 -2.14
N PRO A 32 9.14 4.65 -1.08
CA PRO A 32 8.22 5.66 -0.60
C PRO A 32 7.93 6.67 -1.71
N THR A 33 6.65 7.00 -1.91
CA THR A 33 6.26 8.05 -2.85
C THR A 33 6.70 9.40 -2.29
N ALA A 34 7.73 9.99 -2.90
CA ALA A 34 8.19 11.32 -2.55
C ALA A 34 7.23 12.40 -3.06
N ALA A 35 7.05 13.45 -2.26
CA ALA A 35 6.29 14.62 -2.66
C ALA A 35 7.09 15.45 -3.67
N ALA A 36 6.42 15.89 -4.72
CA ALA A 36 7.03 16.59 -5.85
C ALA A 36 6.60 18.07 -5.96
N GLY A 37 5.81 18.56 -4.99
CA GLY A 37 5.21 19.91 -5.02
C GLY A 37 4.01 20.05 -5.96
N TYR A 38 3.54 18.95 -6.54
CA TYR A 38 2.34 18.87 -7.37
C TYR A 38 1.67 17.49 -7.20
N CYS A 39 0.43 17.38 -7.65
CA CYS A 39 -0.32 16.13 -7.53
C CYS A 39 0.35 14.99 -8.33
N LEU A 40 0.64 13.87 -7.66
CA LEU A 40 1.22 12.68 -8.28
C LEU A 40 0.30 11.96 -9.28
N ASN A 41 -0.97 12.35 -9.39
CA ASN A 41 -1.84 11.86 -10.44
C ASN A 41 -1.45 12.51 -11.78
N ARG A 42 -0.98 11.69 -12.73
CA ARG A 42 -0.53 12.13 -14.07
C ARG A 42 -1.60 12.86 -14.88
N ALA A 43 -2.89 12.68 -14.54
CA ALA A 43 -4.00 13.35 -15.20
C ALA A 43 -4.33 14.73 -14.61
N CYS A 44 -3.88 15.01 -13.38
CA CYS A 44 -4.23 16.25 -12.67
C CYS A 44 -3.05 17.21 -12.61
N LEU A 45 -1.91 16.77 -12.07
CA LEU A 45 -0.66 17.56 -11.98
C LEU A 45 -0.82 18.98 -11.37
N GLU A 46 -1.87 19.23 -10.59
CA GLU A 46 -2.07 20.54 -9.94
C GLU A 46 -0.93 20.83 -8.95
N PRO A 47 -0.38 22.06 -8.95
CA PRO A 47 0.65 22.48 -8.01
C PRO A 47 0.10 22.59 -6.58
N PHE A 48 0.94 22.28 -5.58
CA PHE A 48 0.62 22.51 -4.18
C PHE A 48 1.38 23.74 -3.68
N ASP A 49 0.67 24.86 -3.55
CA ASP A 49 1.25 26.09 -3.00
C ASP A 49 1.48 25.93 -1.48
N GLY A 50 2.75 25.78 -1.09
CA GLY A 50 3.16 25.79 0.31
C GLY A 50 2.98 24.48 1.07
N GLU A 51 2.61 23.38 0.41
CA GLU A 51 2.46 22.06 1.04
C GLU A 51 3.47 21.03 0.51
N PRO A 52 4.73 21.07 0.97
CA PRO A 52 5.81 20.23 0.43
C PRO A 52 5.65 18.73 0.75
N ALA A 53 4.74 18.35 1.66
CA ALA A 53 4.46 16.96 2.00
C ALA A 53 3.23 16.38 1.29
N ARG A 54 2.46 17.22 0.58
CA ARG A 54 1.20 16.79 -0.03
C ARG A 54 1.47 15.98 -1.30
N LEU A 55 0.86 14.80 -1.37
CA LEU A 55 1.00 13.89 -2.51
C LEU A 55 -0.15 14.02 -3.52
N TYR A 56 -1.36 14.32 -3.03
CA TYR A 56 -2.59 14.31 -3.82
C TYR A 56 -3.51 15.49 -3.50
N CYS A 57 -4.19 16.00 -4.53
CA CYS A 57 -5.24 17.02 -4.43
C CYS A 57 -6.42 16.55 -3.57
N GLY A 58 -6.78 15.27 -3.69
CA GLY A 58 -7.87 14.67 -2.96
C GLY A 58 -7.93 13.15 -3.15
N PRO A 59 -8.95 12.49 -2.58
CA PRO A 59 -9.07 11.02 -2.58
C PRO A 59 -9.22 10.45 -4.00
N ALA A 60 -9.92 11.15 -4.90
CA ALA A 60 -10.03 10.74 -6.30
C ALA A 60 -8.67 10.70 -7.02
N CYS A 61 -7.81 11.68 -6.75
CA CYS A 61 -6.45 11.75 -7.31
C CYS A 61 -5.58 10.60 -6.77
N ALA A 62 -5.71 10.28 -5.47
CA ALA A 62 -5.00 9.18 -4.82
C ALA A 62 -5.41 7.82 -5.38
N GLU A 63 -6.72 7.56 -5.53
CA GLU A 63 -7.22 6.31 -6.12
C GLU A 63 -6.79 6.13 -7.57
N ALA A 64 -6.85 7.18 -8.39
CA ALA A 64 -6.44 7.11 -9.79
C ALA A 64 -4.96 6.73 -9.92
N HIS A 65 -4.08 7.36 -9.13
CA HIS A 65 -2.65 7.02 -9.10
C HIS A 65 -2.43 5.60 -8.58
N HIS A 66 -3.16 5.16 -7.54
CA HIS A 66 -3.04 3.80 -7.02
C HIS A 66 -3.46 2.75 -8.06
N ARG A 67 -4.58 2.95 -8.76
CA ARG A 67 -5.03 2.09 -9.87
C ARG A 67 -4.00 2.04 -11.01
N GLN A 68 -3.36 3.16 -11.34
CA GLN A 68 -2.30 3.20 -12.34
C GLN A 68 -1.07 2.39 -11.92
N ARG A 69 -0.65 2.50 -10.65
CA ARG A 69 0.48 1.70 -10.11
C ARG A 69 0.19 0.21 -10.09
N GLN A 70 -1.02 -0.20 -9.70
CA GLN A 70 -1.43 -1.60 -9.71
C GLN A 70 -1.47 -2.18 -11.13
N ARG A 71 -1.94 -1.40 -12.11
CA ARG A 71 -1.95 -1.81 -13.53
C ARG A 71 -0.54 -1.94 -14.10
N GLY A 72 0.36 -1.01 -13.78
CA GLY A 72 1.77 -1.08 -14.20
C GLY A 72 2.55 -2.24 -13.57
N ALA A 73 2.21 -2.64 -12.34
CA ALA A 73 2.83 -3.77 -11.65
C ALA A 73 2.43 -5.15 -12.24
N ARG A 74 1.31 -5.24 -12.98
CA ARG A 74 0.82 -6.48 -13.60
C ARG A 74 1.45 -6.82 -14.96
N VAL A 75 2.33 -5.95 -15.49
CA VAL A 75 2.97 -6.11 -16.81
C VAL A 75 4.43 -6.56 -16.67
N ARG A 76 4.78 -7.25 -15.57
CA ARG A 76 6.11 -7.84 -15.37
C ARG A 76 5.99 -9.31 -15.01
#